data_AF-A0A8H9I5P5-F1
#
_entry.id   AF-A0A8H9I5P5-F1
#
_cell.length_a   1.000
_cell.length_b   1.000
_cell.length_c   1.000
_cell.angle_alpha   90.00
_cell.angle_beta   90.00
_cell.angle_gamma   90.00
#
_symmetry.space_group_name_H-M   'P 1'
#
loop_
_entity.id
_entity.type
_entity.pdbx_description
1 polymer ?
#
loop_
_entity_poly.entity_id
_entity_poly.type
_entity_poly.pdbx_seq_one_letter_code
_entity_poly.pdbx_strand_id
1 'polypeptide(L)'
;MAIAERNWWTRARVRFLEEVDVQTVHPRRRRVFRRGEEEVMVQWGLAGRRVDRGIWWTSIDVNGAYIVMAPSVEVLEVLEEQPPTSW
;
A
#
# COMPACT_ATOMS: atom_id res chain seq x y z
N MET A 1 -10.31 -9.33 -14.16
CA MET A 1 -9.80 -9.29 -12.78
C MET A 1 -8.88 -10.49 -12.59
N ALA A 2 -7.62 -10.29 -12.20
CA ALA A 2 -6.61 -11.35 -12.13
C ALA A 2 -6.46 -11.95 -10.72
N ILE A 3 -6.24 -13.26 -10.64
CA ILE A 3 -5.81 -13.98 -9.44
C ILE A 3 -4.28 -14.07 -9.46
N ALA A 4 -3.64 -13.84 -8.33
CA ALA A 4 -2.19 -13.90 -8.23
C ALA A 4 -1.72 -15.38 -8.23
N GLU A 5 -0.83 -15.74 -9.15
CA GLU A 5 -0.24 -17.10 -9.18
C GLU A 5 0.84 -17.30 -8.11
N ARG A 6 1.44 -16.20 -7.63
CA ARG A 6 2.45 -16.16 -6.58
C ARG A 6 2.19 -14.98 -5.64
N ASN A 7 2.83 -15.01 -4.47
CA ASN A 7 2.90 -13.83 -3.62
C ASN A 7 3.57 -12.70 -4.40
N TRP A 8 3.09 -11.47 -4.21
CA TRP A 8 3.57 -10.31 -4.95
C TRP A 8 3.65 -9.10 -4.02
N TRP A 9 4.54 -8.17 -4.35
CA TRP A 9 4.66 -6.90 -3.66
C TRP A 9 5.25 -5.83 -4.56
N THR A 10 4.89 -4.59 -4.27
CA THR A 10 5.54 -3.38 -4.79
C THR A 10 5.81 -2.49 -3.58
N ARG A 11 7.08 -2.22 -3.28
CA ARG A 11 7.51 -1.25 -2.28
C ARG A 11 7.97 0.01 -2.98
N ALA A 12 7.38 1.15 -2.62
CA ALA A 12 7.61 2.40 -3.32
C ALA A 12 7.68 3.58 -2.35
N ARG A 13 8.44 4.61 -2.73
CA ARG A 13 8.29 5.95 -2.17
C ARG A 13 7.08 6.59 -2.84
N VAL A 14 6.14 7.05 -2.04
CA VAL A 14 4.92 7.71 -2.51
C VAL A 14 4.80 9.10 -1.92
N ARG A 15 4.07 9.97 -2.60
CA ARG A 15 3.73 11.32 -2.12
C ARG A 15 2.23 11.45 -1.98
N PHE A 16 1.77 11.97 -0.85
CA PHE A 16 0.35 12.19 -0.59
C PHE A 16 -0.18 13.36 -1.41
N LEU A 17 -1.25 13.14 -2.16
CA LEU A 17 -1.90 14.14 -3.02
C LEU A 17 -2.89 15.01 -2.24
N GLU A 18 -3.35 14.52 -1.10
CA GLU A 18 -4.32 15.15 -0.20
C GLU A 18 -3.99 14.84 1.27
N GLU A 19 -4.71 15.46 2.19
CA GLU A 19 -4.63 15.08 3.60
C GLU A 19 -5.40 13.77 3.83
N VAL A 20 -4.76 12.80 4.50
CA VAL A 20 -5.34 11.48 4.75
C VAL A 20 -5.30 11.17 6.23
N ASP A 21 -6.48 11.02 6.83
CA ASP A 21 -6.65 10.66 8.23
C ASP A 21 -7.04 9.19 8.37
N VAL A 22 -6.16 8.42 9.02
CA VAL A 22 -6.26 6.96 9.10
C VAL A 22 -5.89 6.47 10.49
N GLN A 23 -6.30 5.24 10.79
CA GLN A 23 -5.96 4.56 12.03
C GLN A 23 -5.55 3.11 11.78
N THR A 24 -4.64 2.61 12.60
CA THR A 24 -4.27 1.20 12.66
C THR A 24 -5.38 0.37 13.30
N VAL A 25 -5.41 -0.94 13.02
CA VAL A 25 -6.40 -1.87 13.59
C VAL A 25 -6.09 -2.15 15.07
N HIS A 26 -4.84 -2.52 15.38
CA HIS A 26 -4.42 -2.82 16.75
C HIS A 26 -2.90 -2.64 16.98
N PRO A 27 -2.47 -1.90 18.02
CA PRO A 27 -3.27 -1.01 18.83
C PRO A 27 -3.84 0.13 17.96
N ARG A 28 -5.02 0.65 18.28
CA ARG A 28 -5.61 1.78 17.52
C ARG A 28 -4.77 3.04 17.73
N ARG A 29 -4.08 3.48 16.69
CA ARG A 29 -3.31 4.73 16.65
C ARG A 29 -3.75 5.51 15.43
N ARG A 30 -4.10 6.78 15.62
CA ARG A 30 -4.48 7.68 14.53
C ARG A 30 -3.24 8.38 13.98
N ARG A 31 -3.19 8.61 12.68
CA ARG A 31 -2.19 9.44 12.00
C ARG A 31 -2.89 10.24 10.90
N VAL A 32 -2.46 11.49 10.76
CA VAL A 32 -2.85 12.35 9.64
C VAL A 32 -1.62 12.56 8.78
N PHE A 33 -1.65 12.05 7.55
CA PHE A 33 -0.66 12.33 6.53
C PHE A 33 -1.03 13.64 5.85
N ARG A 34 -0.05 14.53 5.65
CA ARG A 34 -0.28 15.84 5.02
C ARG A 34 -0.08 15.75 3.51
N ARG A 35 -0.75 16.63 2.77
CA ARG A 35 -0.49 16.80 1.33
C ARG A 35 0.99 17.14 1.10
N GLY A 36 1.61 16.44 0.16
CA GLY A 36 3.03 16.58 -0.17
C GLY A 36 3.96 15.80 0.76
N GLU A 37 3.47 15.22 1.86
CA GLU A 37 4.24 14.30 2.67
C GLU A 37 4.64 13.08 1.84
N GLU A 38 5.82 12.54 2.11
CA GLU A 38 6.35 11.38 1.42
C GLU A 38 6.56 10.24 2.41
N GLU A 39 6.24 9.03 1.98
CA GLU A 39 6.34 7.84 2.83
C GLU A 39 6.74 6.63 1.98
N VAL A 40 7.38 5.65 2.60
CA VAL A 40 7.61 4.36 1.95
C VAL A 40 6.42 3.46 2.25
N MET A 41 5.76 3.00 1.20
CA MET A 41 4.57 2.15 1.31
C MET A 41 4.72 0.88 0.49
N VAL A 42 3.88 -0.10 0.79
CA VAL A 42 3.84 -1.41 0.12
C VAL A 42 2.43 -1.72 -0.36
N GLN A 43 2.31 -2.14 -1.62
CA GLN A 43 1.19 -2.96 -2.07
C GLN A 43 1.65 -4.41 -2.07
N TRP A 44 0.78 -5.32 -1.70
CA TRP A 44 1.12 -6.73 -1.68
C TRP A 44 -0.13 -7.60 -1.75
N GLY A 45 0.07 -8.87 -2.08
CA GLY A 45 -0.98 -9.87 -2.03
C GLY A 45 -0.43 -11.29 -2.08
N LEU A 46 -1.33 -12.24 -1.78
CA LEU A 46 -0.99 -13.65 -1.65
C LEU A 46 -1.38 -14.43 -2.90
N ALA A 47 -0.64 -15.50 -3.18
CA ALA A 47 -0.99 -16.49 -4.19
C ALA A 47 -2.42 -17.03 -3.95
N GLY A 48 -3.17 -17.25 -5.04
CA GLY A 48 -4.56 -17.68 -5.01
C GLY A 48 -5.57 -16.62 -4.56
N ARG A 49 -5.13 -15.38 -4.30
CA ARG A 49 -6.01 -14.24 -4.00
C ARG A 49 -6.09 -13.28 -5.18
N ARG A 50 -7.15 -12.50 -5.20
CA ARG A 50 -7.32 -11.40 -6.15
C ARG A 50 -6.14 -10.42 -6.02
N VAL A 51 -5.58 -10.02 -7.15
CA VAL A 51 -4.64 -8.89 -7.19
C VAL A 51 -5.42 -7.61 -6.90
N ASP A 52 -5.13 -6.98 -5.77
CA ASP A 52 -5.67 -5.68 -5.38
C ASP A 52 -4.54 -4.64 -5.29
N ARG A 53 -4.53 -3.71 -6.26
CA ARG A 53 -3.64 -2.55 -6.30
C ARG A 53 -4.36 -1.26 -5.90
N GLY A 54 -5.53 -1.35 -5.28
CA GLY A 54 -6.33 -0.20 -4.85
C GLY A 54 -5.87 0.42 -3.53
N ILE A 55 -4.94 -0.24 -2.81
CA ILE A 55 -4.53 0.15 -1.46
C ILE A 55 -3.01 0.08 -1.29
N TRP A 56 -2.48 0.99 -0.48
CA TRP A 56 -1.09 1.05 -0.03
C TRP A 56 -1.04 0.91 1.48
N TRP A 57 -0.02 0.23 1.99
CA TRP A 57 0.17 -0.06 3.39
C TRP A 57 1.51 0.52 3.85
N THR A 58 1.60 1.08 5.05
CA THR A 58 2.92 1.49 5.60
C THR A 58 3.77 0.30 6.04
N SER A 59 3.18 -0.89 6.16
CA SER A 59 3.84 -2.14 6.56
C SER A 59 3.03 -3.36 6.09
N ILE A 60 3.67 -4.52 6.02
CA ILE A 60 2.99 -5.82 5.80
C ILE A 60 2.32 -6.36 7.07
N ASP A 61 2.65 -5.82 8.25
CA ASP A 61 1.92 -6.13 9.49
C ASP A 61 0.55 -5.46 9.47
N VAL A 62 -0.47 -6.27 9.19
CA VAL A 62 -1.86 -5.82 9.04
C VAL A 62 -2.40 -5.10 10.28
N ASN A 63 -1.91 -5.46 11.48
CA ASN A 63 -2.41 -4.85 12.72
C ASN A 63 -1.91 -3.41 12.90
N GLY A 64 -0.62 -3.19 12.59
CA GLY A 64 0.07 -1.92 12.75
C GLY A 64 0.17 -1.04 11.52
N ALA A 65 -0.33 -1.48 10.37
CA ALA A 65 -0.27 -0.71 9.13
C ALA A 65 -1.32 0.39 9.06
N TYR A 66 -0.91 1.55 8.56
CA TYR A 66 -1.85 2.54 8.02
C TYR A 66 -2.14 2.18 6.57
N ILE A 67 -3.44 2.13 6.23
CA ILE A 67 -3.93 1.76 4.89
C ILE A 67 -4.43 3.02 4.20
N VAL A 68 -3.92 3.27 3.01
CA VAL A 68 -4.23 4.46 2.20
C VAL A 68 -4.73 4.01 0.83
N MET A 69 -5.73 4.70 0.29
CA MET A 69 -6.25 4.40 -1.05
C MET A 69 -5.26 4.85 -2.12
N ALA A 70 -5.09 4.05 -3.18
CA ALA A 70 -4.16 4.35 -4.26
C ALA A 70 -4.35 5.72 -4.92
N PRO A 71 -5.58 6.24 -5.13
CA PRO A 71 -5.77 7.60 -5.68
C PRO A 71 -5.29 8.74 -4.77
N SER A 72 -5.09 8.52 -3.48
CA SER A 72 -4.65 9.55 -2.54
C SER A 72 -3.13 9.77 -2.54
N VAL A 73 -2.38 8.96 -3.30
CA VAL A 73 -0.93 9.04 -3.39
C VAL A 73 -0.48 8.93 -4.85
N GLU A 74 0.65 9.55 -5.17
CA GLU A 74 1.40 9.29 -6.39
C GLU A 74 2.67 8.49 -6.07
N VAL A 75 3.05 7.57 -6.95
CA VAL A 75 4.31 6.84 -6.81
C VAL A 75 5.44 7.69 -7.38
N LEU A 76 6.43 8.01 -6.54
CA LEU A 76 7.63 8.74 -6.95
C LEU A 76 8.71 7.80 -7.49
N GLU A 77 8.92 6.68 -6.78
CA GLU A 77 9.99 5.74 -7.07
C GLU A 77 9.59 4.34 -6.59
N VAL A 78 9.77 3.32 -7.44
CA VAL A 78 9.65 1.92 -7.04
C VAL A 78 11.00 1.46 -6.49
N LEU A 79 11.02 1.09 -5.22
CA LEU A 79 12.24 0.69 -4.50
C LEU A 79 12.51 -0.81 -4.63
N GLU A 80 11.45 -1.61 -4.68
CA GLU A 80 11.51 -3.06 -4.79
C GLU A 80 10.19 -3.58 -5.38
N GLU A 81 10.24 -4.55 -6.28
CA GLU A 81 9.02 -5.14 -6.83
C GLU A 81 9.19 -6.63 -7.15
N GLN A 82 8.21 -7.41 -6.71
CA GLN A 82 7.86 -8.71 -7.27
C GLN A 82 6.45 -8.59 -7.84
N PRO A 83 6.29 -8.36 -9.15
CA PRO A 83 4.97 -8.09 -9.71
C PRO A 83 4.09 -9.35 -9.64
N PRO A 84 2.75 -9.19 -9.52
CA PRO A 84 1.84 -10.30 -9.68
C PRO A 84 2.03 -10.88 -11.08
N THR A 85 2.02 -12.21 -11.17
CA THR A 85 1.97 -12.88 -12.48
C THR A 85 0.57 -12.68 -13.01
N SER A 86 0.43 -11.93 -14.10
CA SER A 86 -0.84 -11.73 -14.80
C SER A 86 -0.80 -12.46 -16.13
N TRP A 87 -1.76 -13.34 -16.36
CA TRP A 87 -2.27 -13.67 -17.69
C TRP A 87 -3.53 -12.85 -17.96
#